data_AF-A0AAU5NR24-F1
#
_entry.id   AF-A0AAU5NR24-F1
#
_cell.length_a   1.000
_cell.length_b   1.000
_cell.length_c   1.000
_cell.angle_alpha   90.00
_cell.angle_beta   90.00
_cell.angle_gamma   90.00
#
_symmetry.space_group_name_H-M   'P 1'
#
loop_
_entity.id
_entity.type
_entity.pdbx_description
1 polymer ?
#
loop_
_entity_poly.entity_id
_entity_poly.type
_entity_poly.pdbx_seq_one_letter_code
_entity_poly.pdbx_strand_id
1 'polypeptide(L)'
;MAARAIETAAAEGPIPEPAPTHGDCVITANGAYAARLARGDDGDSWFPERWTLDGPEPYAVPLPGNQPEEPGTQVHPMADGRVLIRRFTDGRHAFSLLYPTGPDTGELPLGAVECPDEGTGLRLLPPAPCGERAYALAVGAYTTSVWLVAGGSFGPEHLAEIPGRCSGGVWLDRTGRMLALDREIAGRTKTVVVDLERGGEVSPLLQIAADSDDRLLLADPDSGLLLIASDAPSPGETRLGWGVLGSTLPVRFPECLRLPGLVLTPFAIQPGQMLLPEACAVALRIDGPFGAWVGVWRPGERRLLQLAAPEGWLTGSGLWTPQGVLRLPYATGAEPCGVAPLSVPVAPPPEADAGDGSAASAEAAGPVPPTACAPRPIPLQQAPLGGLVTN
;
A
#
# COMPACT_ATOMS: atom_id res chain seq x y z
N MET A 1 -35.87 -46.24 -1.34
CA MET A 1 -34.47 -46.72 -1.32
C MET A 1 -33.97 -46.65 -2.75
N ALA A 2 -32.96 -45.91 -3.20
CA ALA A 2 -32.06 -44.85 -2.74
C ALA A 2 -31.05 -44.75 -3.93
N ALA A 3 -30.35 -43.68 -4.28
CA ALA A 3 -30.38 -42.25 -4.08
C ALA A 3 -29.49 -41.70 -5.22
N ARG A 4 -29.76 -40.47 -5.66
CA ARG A 4 -29.00 -39.72 -6.67
C ARG A 4 -27.54 -39.51 -6.24
N ALA A 5 -26.60 -39.62 -7.17
CA ALA A 5 -25.27 -39.02 -7.06
C ALA A 5 -25.34 -37.60 -7.67
N ILE A 6 -25.07 -36.60 -6.85
CA ILE A 6 -24.90 -35.20 -7.24
C ILE A 6 -23.39 -34.97 -7.32
N GLU A 7 -22.95 -34.60 -8.51
CA GLU A 7 -21.60 -34.17 -8.84
C GLU A 7 -21.32 -32.88 -8.06
N THR A 8 -20.36 -32.94 -7.14
CA THR A 8 -20.01 -31.80 -6.28
C THR A 8 -18.96 -30.97 -7.01
N ALA A 9 -19.36 -29.79 -7.49
CA ALA A 9 -18.46 -28.78 -8.03
C ALA A 9 -17.47 -28.35 -6.94
N ALA A 10 -16.17 -28.43 -7.28
CA ALA A 10 -15.10 -27.89 -6.45
C ALA A 10 -15.25 -26.36 -6.39
N ALA A 11 -15.47 -25.83 -5.20
CA ALA A 11 -15.35 -24.41 -4.93
C ALA A 11 -13.86 -24.04 -5.00
N GLU A 12 -13.48 -23.20 -5.96
CA GLU A 12 -12.20 -22.47 -5.92
C GLU A 12 -12.20 -21.59 -4.66
N GLY A 13 -11.26 -21.87 -3.76
CA GLY A 13 -11.06 -21.11 -2.55
C GLY A 13 -10.50 -19.71 -2.83
N PRO A 14 -10.51 -18.81 -1.83
CA PRO A 14 -9.99 -17.45 -1.98
C PRO A 14 -8.54 -17.49 -2.44
N ILE A 15 -8.17 -16.54 -3.31
CA ILE A 15 -6.79 -16.30 -3.74
C ILE A 15 -5.95 -16.12 -2.46
N PRO A 16 -4.95 -16.98 -2.20
CA PRO A 16 -4.11 -16.81 -1.03
C PRO A 16 -3.37 -15.48 -1.15
N GLU A 17 -3.42 -14.66 -0.10
CA GLU A 17 -2.53 -13.52 0.01
C GLU A 17 -1.09 -14.02 -0.15
N PRO A 18 -0.26 -13.40 -0.99
CA PRO A 18 1.15 -13.74 -0.99
C PRO A 18 1.67 -13.41 0.40
N ALA A 19 2.04 -14.45 1.15
CA ALA A 19 2.89 -14.27 2.33
C ALA A 19 4.09 -13.42 1.89
N PRO A 20 4.52 -12.41 2.69
CA PRO A 20 5.67 -11.61 2.31
C PRO A 20 6.82 -12.55 2.01
N THR A 21 7.28 -12.49 0.77
CA THR A 21 8.33 -13.38 0.30
C THR A 21 9.62 -12.94 0.97
N HIS A 22 10.39 -13.91 1.49
CA HIS A 22 11.73 -13.64 2.01
C HIS A 22 12.54 -12.93 0.92
N GLY A 23 12.75 -11.62 1.07
CA GLY A 23 13.35 -10.76 0.04
C GLY A 23 12.65 -9.41 -0.18
N ASP A 24 11.47 -9.19 0.40
CA ASP A 24 10.75 -7.92 0.25
C ASP A 24 11.52 -6.74 0.89
N CYS A 25 11.79 -5.71 0.09
CA CYS A 25 12.41 -4.46 0.55
C CYS A 25 11.31 -3.48 0.93
N VAL A 26 11.23 -3.15 2.22
CA VAL A 26 10.27 -2.20 2.75
C VAL A 26 10.96 -0.85 2.88
N ILE A 27 10.35 0.21 2.35
CA ILE A 27 10.91 1.58 2.35
C ILE A 27 10.07 2.47 3.25
N THR A 28 10.70 3.32 4.07
CA THR A 28 9.98 4.33 4.87
C THR A 28 9.21 5.29 3.97
N ALA A 29 8.10 5.85 4.46
CA ALA A 29 7.27 6.76 3.66
C ALA A 29 8.01 8.01 3.15
N ASN A 30 9.01 8.50 3.90
CA ASN A 30 9.87 9.60 3.48
C ASN A 30 10.98 9.18 2.51
N GLY A 31 11.15 7.89 2.24
CA GLY A 31 12.15 7.36 1.33
C GLY A 31 13.58 7.33 1.85
N ALA A 32 13.82 7.68 3.13
CA ALA A 32 15.17 7.80 3.68
C ALA A 32 15.81 6.44 4.00
N TYR A 33 15.02 5.50 4.50
CA TYR A 33 15.50 4.20 4.93
C TYR A 33 14.71 3.07 4.29
N ALA A 34 15.37 1.93 4.15
CA ALA A 34 14.69 0.68 3.85
C ALA A 34 15.24 -0.46 4.71
N ALA A 35 14.46 -1.53 4.82
CA ALA A 35 14.90 -2.76 5.47
C ALA A 35 14.48 -3.97 4.65
N ARG A 36 15.31 -5.02 4.67
CA ARG A 36 15.01 -6.32 4.08
C ARG A 36 15.67 -7.44 4.87
N LEU A 37 15.25 -8.68 4.64
CA LEU A 37 16.03 -9.86 5.00
C LEU A 37 16.91 -10.24 3.82
N ALA A 38 18.21 -10.32 4.04
CA ALA A 38 19.21 -10.70 3.05
C ALA A 38 19.81 -12.07 3.39
N ARG A 39 20.33 -12.76 2.38
CA ARG A 39 21.02 -14.04 2.56
C ARG A 39 22.48 -13.80 2.90
N GLY A 40 22.98 -14.55 3.89
CA GLY A 40 24.39 -14.64 4.25
C GLY A 40 25.25 -15.23 3.14
N ASP A 41 26.55 -15.10 3.30
CA ASP A 41 27.55 -15.68 2.39
C ASP A 41 27.47 -17.23 2.35
N ASP A 42 26.92 -17.84 3.40
CA ASP A 42 26.64 -19.28 3.47
C ASP A 42 25.43 -19.70 2.61
N GLY A 43 24.63 -18.75 2.11
CA GLY A 43 23.50 -18.96 1.21
C GLY A 43 22.20 -19.43 1.86
N ASP A 44 22.27 -19.88 3.12
CA ASP A 44 21.16 -20.48 3.87
C ASP A 44 20.70 -19.63 5.06
N SER A 45 21.57 -18.78 5.61
CA SER A 45 21.23 -17.92 6.75
C SER A 45 20.60 -16.61 6.29
N TRP A 46 19.51 -16.19 6.94
CA TRP A 46 18.94 -14.85 6.73
C TRP A 46 19.42 -13.90 7.82
N PHE A 47 19.69 -12.65 7.44
CA PHE A 47 19.98 -11.58 8.38
C PHE A 47 19.26 -10.27 7.98
N PRO A 48 18.90 -9.42 8.95
CA PRO A 48 18.32 -8.12 8.68
C PRO A 48 19.36 -7.17 8.09
N GLU A 49 18.97 -6.44 7.05
CA GLU A 49 19.82 -5.44 6.40
C GLU A 49 19.08 -4.10 6.39
N ARG A 50 19.77 -3.03 6.79
CA ARG A 50 19.24 -1.66 6.79
C ARG A 50 19.89 -0.87 5.67
N TRP A 51 19.08 -0.23 4.83
CA TRP A 51 19.52 0.62 3.74
C TRP A 51 19.30 2.09 4.09
N THR A 52 20.24 2.94 3.67
CA THR A 52 20.09 4.40 3.67
C THR A 52 20.07 4.87 2.22
N LEU A 53 19.01 5.59 1.84
CA LEU A 53 18.66 5.88 0.44
C LEU A 53 18.60 7.38 0.11
N ASP A 54 18.64 8.24 1.12
CA ASP A 54 18.60 9.70 0.99
C ASP A 54 19.99 10.36 0.94
N GLY A 55 21.05 9.56 1.12
CA GLY A 55 22.44 9.98 0.93
C GLY A 55 22.81 10.17 -0.55
N PRO A 56 23.99 10.75 -0.84
CA PRO A 56 24.51 10.90 -2.20
C PRO A 56 24.74 9.55 -2.90
N GLU A 57 25.14 8.53 -2.13
CA GLU A 57 25.27 7.15 -2.57
C GLU A 57 24.46 6.26 -1.61
N PRO A 58 23.58 5.37 -2.12
CA PRO A 58 22.88 4.44 -1.27
C PRO A 58 23.87 3.45 -0.67
N TYR A 59 23.63 3.06 0.58
CA TYR A 59 24.45 2.04 1.22
C TYR A 59 23.63 1.19 2.17
N ALA A 60 24.10 -0.04 2.36
CA ALA A 60 23.52 -0.99 3.28
C ALA A 60 24.43 -1.26 4.48
N VAL A 61 23.80 -1.52 5.62
CA VAL A 61 24.45 -1.96 6.84
C VAL A 61 23.81 -3.29 7.25
N PRO A 62 24.55 -4.41 7.27
CA PRO A 62 24.06 -5.66 7.82
C PRO A 62 23.84 -5.49 9.32
N LEU A 63 22.77 -6.07 9.84
CA LEU A 63 22.42 -6.06 11.27
C LEU A 63 22.37 -7.50 11.79
N PRO A 64 23.49 -8.25 11.77
CA PRO A 64 23.50 -9.63 12.25
C PRO A 64 23.15 -9.69 13.73
N GLY A 65 22.21 -10.56 14.09
CA GLY A 65 21.95 -10.91 15.48
C GLY A 65 22.95 -11.96 15.99
N ASN A 66 22.69 -12.48 17.19
CA ASN A 66 23.46 -13.60 17.75
C ASN A 66 23.14 -14.96 17.08
N GLN A 67 22.19 -14.97 16.15
CA GLN A 67 21.71 -16.15 15.43
C GLN A 67 21.18 -15.73 14.05
N PRO A 68 21.15 -16.65 13.06
CA PRO A 68 20.39 -16.46 11.83
C PRO A 68 18.90 -16.25 12.08
N GLU A 69 18.24 -15.57 11.15
CA GLU A 69 16.79 -15.34 11.20
C GLU A 69 16.02 -16.50 10.58
N GLU A 70 14.98 -16.94 11.29
CA GLU A 70 14.12 -18.04 10.88
C GLU A 70 13.14 -17.63 9.76
N PRO A 71 12.64 -18.60 8.96
CA PRO A 71 11.51 -18.38 8.06
C PRO A 71 10.30 -17.74 8.78
N GLY A 72 9.63 -16.79 8.14
CA GLY A 72 8.55 -15.99 8.72
C GLY A 72 8.98 -14.77 9.55
N THR A 73 10.28 -14.51 9.72
CA THR A 73 10.77 -13.24 10.27
C THR A 73 10.36 -12.08 9.36
N GLN A 74 9.95 -10.95 9.95
CA GLN A 74 9.62 -9.73 9.21
C GLN A 74 10.45 -8.56 9.72
N VAL A 75 10.87 -7.69 8.81
CA VAL A 75 11.60 -6.46 9.13
C VAL A 75 10.83 -5.24 8.67
N HIS A 76 10.96 -4.14 9.39
CA HIS A 76 10.27 -2.90 9.09
C HIS A 76 11.16 -1.69 9.45
N PRO A 77 11.49 -0.81 8.50
CA PRO A 77 12.36 0.32 8.77
C PRO A 77 11.62 1.41 9.57
N MET A 78 12.36 2.13 10.41
CA MET A 78 11.89 3.31 11.13
C MET A 78 12.57 4.57 10.57
N ALA A 79 11.92 5.73 10.67
CA ALA A 79 12.46 6.98 10.11
C ALA A 79 13.69 7.53 10.84
N ASP A 80 14.00 7.00 12.02
CA ASP A 80 15.23 7.28 12.77
C ASP A 80 16.40 6.36 12.38
N GLY A 81 16.21 5.49 11.39
CA GLY A 81 17.21 4.56 10.90
C GLY A 81 17.36 3.29 11.74
N ARG A 82 16.45 3.00 12.68
CA ARG A 82 16.36 1.68 13.33
C ARG A 82 15.53 0.72 12.46
N VAL A 83 15.68 -0.58 12.71
CA VAL A 83 14.88 -1.63 12.04
C VAL A 83 14.09 -2.38 13.10
N LEU A 84 12.76 -2.33 13.03
CA LEU A 84 11.91 -3.22 13.79
C LEU A 84 12.00 -4.63 13.20
N ILE A 85 12.27 -5.61 14.04
CA ILE A 85 12.21 -7.02 13.69
C ILE A 85 11.08 -7.71 14.46
N ARG A 86 10.29 -8.51 13.75
CA ARG A 86 9.26 -9.40 14.30
C ARG A 86 9.70 -10.84 14.10
N ARG A 87 9.87 -11.55 15.21
CA ARG A 87 10.19 -12.99 15.25
C ARG A 87 9.03 -13.76 15.85
N PHE A 88 8.80 -14.98 15.38
CA PHE A 88 7.84 -15.88 16.01
C PHE A 88 8.60 -16.95 16.80
N THR A 89 8.46 -16.92 18.13
CA THR A 89 9.14 -17.84 19.05
C THR A 89 8.20 -18.24 20.18
N ASP A 90 8.22 -19.52 20.56
CA ASP A 90 7.42 -20.07 21.68
C ASP A 90 5.92 -19.69 21.63
N GLY A 91 5.35 -19.65 20.42
CA GLY A 91 3.94 -19.30 20.21
C GLY A 91 3.62 -17.80 20.29
N ARG A 92 4.64 -16.93 20.33
CA ARG A 92 4.49 -15.47 20.50
C ARG A 92 5.20 -14.71 19.38
N HIS A 93 4.67 -13.54 19.05
CA HIS A 93 5.32 -12.60 18.15
C HIS A 93 6.16 -11.61 18.95
N ALA A 94 7.47 -11.83 19.01
CA ALA A 94 8.42 -10.96 19.70
C ALA A 94 8.88 -9.82 18.78
N PHE A 95 8.99 -8.63 19.35
CA PHE A 95 9.40 -7.40 18.66
C PHE A 95 10.65 -6.81 19.30
N SER A 96 11.62 -6.43 18.47
CA SER A 96 12.84 -5.73 18.90
C SER A 96 13.21 -4.64 17.90
N LEU A 97 13.87 -3.59 18.37
CA LEU A 97 14.52 -2.61 17.49
C LEU A 97 16.00 -2.92 17.36
N LEU A 98 16.44 -3.10 16.12
CA LEU A 98 17.83 -3.30 15.73
C LEU A 98 18.44 -1.96 15.32
N TYR A 99 19.67 -1.72 15.75
CA TYR A 99 20.43 -0.53 15.40
C TYR A 99 21.92 -0.85 15.31
N PRO A 100 22.67 -0.17 14.42
CA PRO A 100 24.09 -0.43 14.26
C PRO A 100 24.87 0.05 15.50
N THR A 101 25.76 -0.80 16.01
CA THR A 101 26.70 -0.47 17.11
C THR A 101 28.13 -0.82 16.71
N GLY A 102 28.59 -0.26 15.57
CA GLY A 102 29.90 -0.59 15.01
C GLY A 102 29.86 -1.94 14.27
N PRO A 103 30.74 -2.91 14.59
CA PRO A 103 30.71 -4.24 13.97
C PRO A 103 29.52 -5.09 14.43
N ASP A 104 28.92 -4.73 15.56
CA ASP A 104 27.83 -5.48 16.20
C ASP A 104 26.47 -4.80 15.96
N THR A 105 25.40 -5.54 16.24
CA THR A 105 24.02 -5.04 16.24
C THR A 105 23.55 -4.84 17.67
N GLY A 106 23.12 -3.63 17.99
CA GLY A 106 22.35 -3.36 19.20
C GLY A 106 20.92 -3.84 19.01
N GLU A 107 20.40 -4.55 20.00
CA GLU A 107 19.01 -5.02 20.01
C GLU A 107 18.29 -4.48 21.25
N LEU A 108 17.17 -3.79 21.04
CA LEU A 108 16.29 -3.31 22.10
C LEU A 108 14.95 -4.06 22.05
N PRO A 109 14.70 -5.01 22.97
CA PRO A 109 13.43 -5.71 23.06
C PRO A 109 12.29 -4.73 23.39
N LEU A 110 11.18 -4.82 22.64
CA LEU A 110 9.97 -4.05 22.89
C LEU A 110 8.91 -4.87 23.63
N GLY A 111 8.91 -6.19 23.47
CA GLY A 111 7.93 -7.09 24.07
C GLY A 111 7.37 -8.08 23.05
N ALA A 112 6.29 -8.76 23.40
CA ALA A 112 5.68 -9.75 22.53
C ALA A 112 4.15 -9.71 22.56
N VAL A 113 3.53 -10.15 21.47
CA VAL A 113 2.08 -10.35 21.35
C VAL A 113 1.79 -11.84 21.27
N GLU A 114 0.89 -12.31 22.14
CA GLU A 114 0.31 -13.64 22.09
C GLU A 114 -0.99 -13.58 21.28
N CYS A 115 -1.09 -14.37 20.21
CA CYS A 115 -2.34 -14.48 19.47
C CYS A 115 -3.21 -15.58 20.11
N PRO A 116 -4.50 -15.30 20.41
CA PRO A 116 -5.32 -16.17 21.23
C PRO A 116 -5.71 -17.50 20.55
N ASP A 117 -5.93 -17.50 19.23
CA ASP A 117 -6.37 -18.68 18.50
C ASP A 117 -5.23 -19.31 17.69
N GLU A 118 -5.13 -20.64 17.72
CA GLU A 118 -4.23 -21.40 16.84
C GLU A 118 -4.51 -21.05 15.37
N GLY A 119 -3.48 -20.59 14.65
CA GLY A 119 -3.58 -20.18 13.25
C GLY A 119 -3.86 -18.68 13.03
N THR A 120 -4.05 -17.88 14.08
CA THR A 120 -4.06 -16.42 13.95
C THR A 120 -2.69 -15.91 13.51
N GLY A 121 -2.62 -15.39 12.29
CA GLY A 121 -1.40 -14.81 11.74
C GLY A 121 -1.27 -13.34 12.15
N LEU A 122 -0.10 -12.96 12.69
CA LEU A 122 0.30 -11.57 12.85
C LEU A 122 1.18 -11.12 11.69
N ARG A 123 0.83 -10.00 11.04
CA ARG A 123 1.63 -9.33 10.01
C ARG A 123 1.85 -7.85 10.34
N LEU A 124 3.02 -7.33 9.99
CA LEU A 124 3.30 -5.90 10.03
C LEU A 124 2.53 -5.15 8.92
N LEU A 125 2.05 -3.94 9.25
CA LEU A 125 1.48 -3.00 8.28
C LEU A 125 2.60 -2.22 7.56
N PRO A 126 2.33 -1.61 6.40
CA PRO A 126 3.28 -0.74 5.72
C PRO A 126 3.73 0.43 6.62
N PRO A 127 4.95 0.98 6.40
CA PRO A 127 5.47 2.08 7.20
C PRO A 127 4.50 3.25 7.32
N ALA A 128 4.20 3.61 8.57
CA ALA A 128 3.33 4.75 8.85
C ALA A 128 3.98 6.04 8.33
N PRO A 129 3.22 6.97 7.72
CA PRO A 129 3.75 8.22 7.19
C PRO A 129 4.46 9.10 8.21
N CYS A 130 4.10 8.99 9.49
CA CYS A 130 4.79 9.69 10.58
C CYS A 130 6.20 9.13 10.86
N GLY A 131 6.52 7.92 10.42
CA GLY A 131 7.86 7.32 10.50
C GLY A 131 8.29 6.84 11.90
N GLU A 132 7.56 7.23 12.94
CA GLU A 132 7.90 6.95 14.35
C GLU A 132 7.14 5.76 14.93
N ARG A 133 6.10 5.28 14.25
CA ARG A 133 5.20 4.21 14.72
C ARG A 133 5.18 3.06 13.74
N ALA A 134 5.10 1.85 14.28
CA ALA A 134 4.88 0.64 13.50
C ALA A 134 3.67 -0.12 14.06
N TYR A 135 2.86 -0.65 13.15
CA TYR A 135 1.59 -1.28 13.49
C TYR A 135 1.56 -2.71 12.94
N ALA A 136 0.75 -3.55 13.56
CA ALA A 136 0.52 -4.92 13.14
C ALA A 136 -0.97 -5.28 13.18
N LEU A 137 -1.35 -6.22 12.33
CA LEU A 137 -2.66 -6.87 12.39
C LEU A 137 -2.49 -8.30 12.85
N ALA A 138 -3.27 -8.71 13.84
CA ALA A 138 -3.50 -10.12 14.17
C ALA A 138 -4.87 -10.53 13.64
N VAL A 139 -4.88 -11.32 12.58
CA VAL A 139 -6.11 -11.68 11.84
C VAL A 139 -6.63 -13.01 12.36
N GLY A 140 -7.66 -12.96 13.20
CA GLY A 140 -8.37 -14.13 13.70
C GLY A 140 -9.39 -14.66 12.71
N ALA A 141 -10.18 -15.65 13.15
CA ALA A 141 -11.22 -16.25 12.30
C ALA A 141 -12.37 -15.27 12.00
N TYR A 142 -12.74 -14.44 12.98
CA TYR A 142 -13.92 -13.56 12.90
C TYR A 142 -13.63 -12.10 13.25
N THR A 143 -12.48 -11.80 13.84
CA THR A 143 -12.08 -10.44 14.20
C THR A 143 -10.61 -10.22 13.86
N THR A 144 -10.23 -8.95 13.70
CA THR A 144 -8.85 -8.55 13.50
C THR A 144 -8.47 -7.54 14.57
N SER A 145 -7.41 -7.83 15.32
CA SER A 145 -6.84 -6.90 16.29
C SER A 145 -5.77 -6.02 15.65
N VAL A 146 -5.83 -4.72 15.93
CA VAL A 146 -4.82 -3.73 15.53
C VAL A 146 -3.91 -3.44 16.71
N TRP A 147 -2.60 -3.59 16.49
CA TRP A 147 -1.58 -3.37 17.51
C TRP A 147 -0.63 -2.25 17.10
N LEU A 148 -0.25 -1.39 18.03
CA LEU A 148 0.93 -0.53 17.94
C LEU A 148 2.11 -1.30 18.51
N VAL A 149 3.05 -1.70 17.66
CA VAL A 149 4.17 -2.59 18.05
C VAL A 149 5.49 -1.85 18.27
N ALA A 150 5.61 -0.62 17.78
CA ALA A 150 6.72 0.29 18.07
C ALA A 150 6.25 1.75 18.05
N GLY A 151 6.90 2.61 18.85
CA GLY A 151 6.53 4.03 18.99
C GLY A 151 5.46 4.32 20.06
N GLY A 152 5.06 3.29 20.82
CA GLY A 152 4.19 3.40 22.00
C GLY A 152 4.96 3.73 23.29
N SER A 153 4.23 3.75 24.40
CA SER A 153 4.73 4.09 25.73
C SER A 153 5.48 2.93 26.39
N PHE A 154 4.99 1.70 26.24
CA PHE A 154 5.60 0.49 26.82
C PHE A 154 5.22 -0.77 26.04
N GLY A 155 6.05 -1.14 25.06
CA GLY A 155 5.89 -2.35 24.27
C GLY A 155 4.65 -2.36 23.36
N PRO A 156 4.24 -3.55 22.89
CA PRO A 156 3.06 -3.68 22.03
C PRO A 156 1.76 -3.28 22.75
N GLU A 157 1.01 -2.35 22.16
CA GLU A 157 -0.26 -1.84 22.69
C GLU A 157 -1.42 -2.27 21.79
N HIS A 158 -2.47 -2.88 22.37
CA HIS A 158 -3.69 -3.22 21.64
C HIS A 158 -4.55 -1.96 21.45
N LEU A 159 -4.78 -1.56 20.21
CA LEU A 159 -5.49 -0.32 19.89
C LEU A 159 -6.97 -0.52 19.61
N ALA A 160 -7.31 -1.57 18.87
CA ALA A 160 -8.67 -1.79 18.39
C ALA A 160 -8.92 -3.24 18.01
N GLU A 161 -10.18 -3.65 18.10
CA GLU A 161 -10.66 -4.92 17.56
C GLU A 161 -11.74 -4.63 16.51
N ILE A 162 -11.52 -5.17 15.31
CA ILE A 162 -12.36 -4.92 14.14
C ILE A 162 -13.10 -6.22 13.81
N PRO A 163 -14.44 -6.20 13.72
CA PRO A 163 -15.19 -7.36 13.25
C PRO A 163 -14.80 -7.71 11.81
N GLY A 164 -14.67 -8.99 11.49
CA GLY A 164 -14.24 -9.49 10.18
C GLY A 164 -12.74 -9.68 10.05
N ARG A 165 -12.34 -10.32 8.94
CA ARG A 165 -10.92 -10.56 8.62
C ARG A 165 -10.41 -9.39 7.80
N CYS A 166 -9.35 -8.72 8.26
CA CYS A 166 -8.82 -7.55 7.57
C CYS A 166 -7.51 -7.84 6.84
N SER A 167 -7.42 -7.30 5.63
CA SER A 167 -6.29 -7.36 4.71
C SER A 167 -5.87 -5.95 4.27
N GLY A 168 -4.87 -5.84 3.40
CA GLY A 168 -4.40 -4.55 2.88
C GLY A 168 -3.64 -3.71 3.93
N GLY A 169 -4.04 -2.47 4.12
CA GLY A 169 -3.35 -1.53 5.03
C GLY A 169 -2.79 -0.35 4.28
N VAL A 170 -3.63 0.66 4.07
CA VAL A 170 -3.28 1.88 3.34
C VAL A 170 -3.50 3.09 4.24
N TRP A 171 -2.48 3.92 4.38
CA TRP A 171 -2.56 5.15 5.17
C TRP A 171 -3.25 6.26 4.37
N LEU A 172 -4.26 6.90 4.96
CA LEU A 172 -5.05 7.95 4.31
C LEU A 172 -4.63 9.37 4.71
N ASP A 173 -3.69 9.50 5.66
CA ASP A 173 -3.15 10.79 6.10
C ASP A 173 -1.67 10.68 6.50
N ARG A 174 -1.02 11.84 6.57
CA ARG A 174 0.42 11.94 6.91
C ARG A 174 0.75 11.73 8.39
N THR A 175 -0.24 11.78 9.28
CA THR A 175 -0.05 11.59 10.72
C THR A 175 -0.03 10.11 11.11
N GLY A 176 -0.49 9.22 10.22
CA GLY A 176 -0.62 7.79 10.51
C GLY A 176 -1.82 7.49 11.41
N ARG A 177 -2.90 8.27 11.30
CA ARG A 177 -4.10 8.12 12.13
C ARG A 177 -5.19 7.29 11.44
N MET A 178 -5.49 7.61 10.19
CA MET A 178 -6.57 7.04 9.40
C MET A 178 -6.01 5.90 8.57
N LEU A 179 -6.38 4.68 8.94
CA LEU A 179 -5.93 3.45 8.30
C LEU A 179 -7.08 2.82 7.52
N ALA A 180 -6.90 2.62 6.22
CA ALA A 180 -7.83 1.85 5.42
C ALA A 180 -7.46 0.35 5.45
N LEU A 181 -8.46 -0.49 5.71
CA LEU A 181 -8.35 -1.95 5.74
C LEU A 181 -9.40 -2.58 4.84
N ASP A 182 -9.01 -3.62 4.11
CA ASP A 182 -9.90 -4.42 3.29
C ASP A 182 -10.51 -5.52 4.16
N ARG A 183 -11.78 -5.33 4.54
CA ARG A 183 -12.48 -6.13 5.53
C ARG A 183 -13.38 -7.15 4.85
N GLU A 184 -13.12 -8.42 5.12
CA GLU A 184 -13.92 -9.56 4.69
C GLU A 184 -14.97 -9.92 5.75
N ILE A 185 -16.24 -9.90 5.37
CA ILE A 185 -17.38 -10.39 6.17
C ILE A 185 -18.27 -11.23 5.26
N ALA A 186 -18.61 -12.45 5.70
CA ALA A 186 -19.46 -13.37 4.96
C ALA A 186 -19.01 -13.59 3.49
N GLY A 187 -17.69 -13.68 3.27
CA GLY A 187 -17.09 -13.91 1.96
C GLY A 187 -17.09 -12.69 1.03
N ARG A 188 -17.40 -11.49 1.54
CA ARG A 188 -17.34 -10.23 0.77
C ARG A 188 -16.34 -9.27 1.38
N THR A 189 -15.47 -8.74 0.54
CA THR A 189 -14.41 -7.79 0.94
C THR A 189 -14.83 -6.37 0.61
N LYS A 190 -14.82 -5.49 1.61
CA LYS A 190 -15.06 -4.05 1.46
C LYS A 190 -14.02 -3.25 2.22
N THR A 191 -13.57 -2.13 1.68
CA THR A 191 -12.63 -1.26 2.40
C THR A 191 -13.36 -0.41 3.45
N VAL A 192 -12.82 -0.43 4.66
CA VAL A 192 -13.23 0.44 5.78
C VAL A 192 -12.06 1.33 6.20
N VAL A 193 -12.37 2.48 6.80
CA VAL A 193 -11.40 3.32 7.51
C VAL A 193 -11.52 3.06 9.01
N VAL A 194 -10.37 2.95 9.66
CA VAL A 194 -10.18 2.81 11.10
C VAL A 194 -9.49 4.08 11.61
N ASP A 195 -10.15 4.80 12.51
CA ASP A 195 -9.55 5.97 13.19
C ASP A 195 -8.81 5.51 14.46
N LEU A 196 -7.48 5.41 14.37
CA LEU A 196 -6.64 4.89 15.45
C LEU A 196 -6.60 5.80 16.70
N GLU A 197 -6.89 7.09 16.56
CA GLU A 197 -6.95 8.03 17.69
C GLU A 197 -8.31 8.00 18.41
N ARG A 198 -9.33 7.37 17.81
CA ARG A 198 -10.67 7.24 18.38
C ARG A 198 -10.99 5.81 18.80
N GLY A 199 -9.99 5.09 19.29
CA GLY A 199 -10.16 3.70 19.74
C GLY A 199 -10.54 2.75 18.60
N GLY A 200 -10.13 3.06 17.37
CA GLY A 200 -10.42 2.25 16.19
C GLY A 200 -11.86 2.38 15.67
N GLU A 201 -12.46 3.56 15.77
CA GLU A 201 -13.78 3.82 15.18
C GLU A 201 -13.76 3.43 13.68
N VAL A 202 -14.68 2.53 13.29
CA VAL A 202 -14.73 1.97 11.93
C VAL A 202 -15.82 2.65 11.12
N SER A 203 -15.46 3.15 9.95
CA SER A 203 -16.40 3.74 8.97
C SER A 203 -16.19 3.14 7.58
N PRO A 204 -17.23 3.02 6.75
CA PRO A 204 -17.07 2.51 5.39
C PRO A 204 -16.30 3.48 4.49
N LEU A 205 -15.45 2.95 3.59
CA LEU A 205 -14.75 3.74 2.57
C LEU A 205 -15.18 3.37 1.14
N LEU A 206 -15.04 2.10 0.76
CA LEU A 206 -15.31 1.62 -0.60
C LEU A 206 -16.37 0.50 -0.57
N GLN A 207 -17.51 0.78 -1.20
CA GLN A 207 -18.62 -0.14 -1.42
C GLN A 207 -19.25 0.17 -2.79
N ILE A 208 -18.59 -0.26 -3.87
CA ILE A 208 -18.95 0.13 -5.24
C ILE A 208 -20.25 -0.56 -5.67
N ALA A 209 -20.34 -1.88 -5.49
CA ALA A 209 -21.57 -2.65 -5.66
C ALA A 209 -21.81 -3.55 -4.44
N ALA A 210 -23.03 -4.04 -4.24
CA ALA A 210 -23.35 -4.86 -3.07
C ALA A 210 -22.65 -6.23 -3.08
N ASP A 211 -22.45 -6.78 -4.27
CA ASP A 211 -21.91 -8.11 -4.53
C ASP A 211 -20.46 -8.12 -5.02
N SER A 212 -19.84 -6.95 -5.19
CA SER A 212 -18.43 -6.85 -5.56
C SER A 212 -17.50 -7.11 -4.38
N ASP A 213 -16.25 -7.43 -4.69
CA ASP A 213 -15.12 -7.32 -3.77
C ASP A 213 -14.36 -6.03 -4.08
N ASP A 214 -14.30 -5.11 -3.11
CA ASP A 214 -13.67 -3.80 -3.28
C ASP A 214 -12.47 -3.69 -2.33
N ARG A 215 -11.29 -3.43 -2.90
CA ARG A 215 -10.00 -3.35 -2.19
C ARG A 215 -9.28 -2.05 -2.49
N LEU A 216 -8.69 -1.43 -1.48
CA LEU A 216 -7.82 -0.27 -1.65
C LEU A 216 -6.35 -0.72 -1.70
N LEU A 217 -5.69 -0.43 -2.81
CA LEU A 217 -4.32 -0.86 -3.06
C LEU A 217 -3.29 0.18 -2.65
N LEU A 218 -3.52 1.44 -3.00
CA LEU A 218 -2.68 2.58 -2.62
C LEU A 218 -3.53 3.83 -2.47
N ALA A 219 -3.05 4.77 -1.66
CA ALA A 219 -3.58 6.12 -1.56
C ALA A 219 -2.44 7.12 -1.50
N ASP A 220 -2.66 8.30 -2.07
CA ASP A 220 -1.80 9.45 -1.88
C ASP A 220 -2.59 10.54 -1.11
N PRO A 221 -2.21 10.85 0.14
CA PRO A 221 -2.95 11.82 0.95
C PRO A 221 -2.82 13.26 0.43
N ASP A 222 -1.87 13.54 -0.47
CA ASP A 222 -1.59 14.88 -0.98
C ASP A 222 -2.55 15.27 -2.13
N SER A 223 -2.70 14.37 -3.09
CA SER A 223 -3.61 14.51 -4.23
C SER A 223 -5.02 13.98 -3.95
N GLY A 224 -5.15 13.10 -2.96
CA GLY A 224 -6.36 12.34 -2.68
C GLY A 224 -6.55 11.15 -3.65
N LEU A 225 -5.58 10.82 -4.50
CA LEU A 225 -5.68 9.70 -5.43
C LEU A 225 -5.80 8.37 -4.68
N LEU A 226 -6.78 7.56 -5.08
CA LEU A 226 -6.98 6.19 -4.61
C LEU A 226 -6.81 5.22 -5.78
N LEU A 227 -6.02 4.15 -5.58
CA LEU A 227 -5.92 3.00 -6.50
C LEU A 227 -6.69 1.83 -5.92
N ILE A 228 -7.59 1.27 -6.72
CA ILE A 228 -8.63 0.35 -6.27
C ILE A 228 -8.58 -0.92 -7.12
N ALA A 229 -8.76 -2.07 -6.50
CA ALA A 229 -9.10 -3.32 -7.19
C ALA A 229 -10.58 -3.63 -6.91
N SER A 230 -11.36 -3.85 -7.97
CA SER A 230 -12.76 -4.24 -7.83
C SER A 230 -13.26 -5.01 -9.04
N ASP A 231 -14.14 -5.98 -8.81
CA ASP A 231 -14.89 -6.70 -9.85
C ASP A 231 -16.28 -6.11 -10.12
N ALA A 232 -16.68 -5.02 -9.42
CA ALA A 232 -17.93 -4.29 -9.70
C ALA A 232 -18.16 -3.96 -11.19
N PRO A 233 -17.18 -3.48 -11.98
CA PRO A 233 -17.38 -3.22 -13.40
C PRO A 233 -17.48 -4.50 -14.26
N SER A 234 -17.07 -5.66 -13.75
CA SER A 234 -16.98 -6.92 -14.50
C SER A 234 -17.03 -8.09 -13.51
N PRO A 235 -18.22 -8.53 -13.06
CA PRO A 235 -18.37 -9.50 -11.98
C PRO A 235 -17.54 -10.77 -12.20
N GLY A 236 -16.74 -11.15 -11.20
CA GLY A 236 -15.81 -12.29 -11.27
C GLY A 236 -14.45 -11.99 -11.93
N GLU A 237 -14.25 -10.79 -12.49
CA GLU A 237 -12.95 -10.34 -13.02
C GLU A 237 -12.53 -9.05 -12.30
N THR A 238 -11.55 -9.16 -11.41
CA THR A 238 -10.99 -8.00 -10.71
C THR A 238 -10.31 -7.05 -11.68
N ARG A 239 -10.69 -5.77 -11.63
CA ARG A 239 -10.13 -4.70 -12.45
C ARG A 239 -9.48 -3.63 -11.60
N LEU A 240 -8.37 -3.08 -12.10
CA LEU A 240 -7.77 -1.88 -11.53
C LEU A 240 -8.59 -0.65 -11.93
N GLY A 241 -8.93 0.14 -10.91
CA GLY A 241 -9.59 1.41 -11.03
C GLY A 241 -8.95 2.47 -10.16
N TRP A 242 -9.45 3.69 -10.28
CA TRP A 242 -9.00 4.80 -9.46
C TRP A 242 -10.17 5.72 -9.09
N GLY A 243 -10.01 6.40 -7.97
CA GLY A 243 -10.95 7.40 -7.46
C GLY A 243 -10.23 8.51 -6.73
N VAL A 244 -11.00 9.43 -6.16
CA VAL A 244 -10.48 10.54 -5.37
C VAL A 244 -11.16 10.53 -4.01
N LEU A 245 -10.35 10.53 -2.95
CA LEU A 245 -10.83 10.53 -1.57
C LEU A 245 -11.75 11.72 -1.32
N GLY A 246 -12.95 11.45 -0.79
CA GLY A 246 -13.97 12.47 -0.51
C GLY A 246 -14.73 12.99 -1.75
N SER A 247 -14.43 12.51 -2.95
CA SER A 247 -15.17 12.85 -4.17
C SER A 247 -16.49 12.11 -4.27
N THR A 248 -17.48 12.74 -4.91
CA THR A 248 -18.76 12.11 -5.28
C THR A 248 -18.73 11.49 -6.67
N LEU A 249 -17.62 11.65 -7.41
CA LEU A 249 -17.46 11.03 -8.73
C LEU A 249 -17.27 9.51 -8.61
N PRO A 250 -17.82 8.73 -9.55
CA PRO A 250 -17.68 7.28 -9.54
C PRO A 250 -16.22 6.86 -9.76
N VAL A 251 -15.89 5.67 -9.25
CA VAL A 251 -14.60 5.00 -9.54
C VAL A 251 -14.50 4.73 -11.03
N ARG A 252 -13.33 5.01 -11.60
CA ARG A 252 -13.04 4.86 -13.02
C ARG A 252 -12.18 3.62 -13.23
N PHE A 253 -12.47 2.83 -14.25
CA PHE A 253 -11.73 1.60 -14.60
C PHE A 253 -11.13 1.73 -16.00
N PRO A 254 -9.90 2.25 -16.16
CA PRO A 254 -9.29 2.46 -17.47
C PRO A 254 -8.99 1.14 -18.19
N GLU A 255 -9.38 1.03 -19.47
CA GLU A 255 -9.07 -0.14 -20.29
C GLU A 255 -7.56 -0.34 -20.51
N CYS A 256 -6.75 0.73 -20.47
CA CYS A 256 -5.30 0.63 -20.63
C CYS A 256 -4.58 -0.10 -19.47
N LEU A 257 -5.27 -0.31 -18.34
CA LEU A 257 -4.77 -1.11 -17.21
C LEU A 257 -5.25 -2.57 -17.27
N ARG A 258 -6.04 -2.93 -18.28
CA ARG A 258 -6.46 -4.32 -18.50
C ARG A 258 -5.47 -5.00 -19.45
N LEU A 259 -4.55 -5.78 -18.88
CA LEU A 259 -3.64 -6.61 -19.64
C LEU A 259 -4.01 -8.09 -19.43
N PRO A 260 -4.68 -8.74 -20.40
CA PRO A 260 -5.10 -10.14 -20.26
C PRO A 260 -3.93 -11.07 -19.95
N GLY A 261 -4.10 -11.92 -18.93
CA GLY A 261 -3.09 -12.90 -18.52
C GLY A 261 -1.90 -12.33 -17.75
N LEU A 262 -1.90 -11.03 -17.44
CA LEU A 262 -0.88 -10.37 -16.61
C LEU A 262 -1.51 -9.83 -15.32
N VAL A 263 -0.72 -9.79 -14.25
CA VAL A 263 -1.15 -9.19 -12.96
C VAL A 263 -0.46 -7.84 -12.79
N LEU A 264 -1.26 -6.81 -12.51
CA LEU A 264 -0.76 -5.47 -12.23
C LEU A 264 -0.90 -5.17 -10.74
N THR A 265 0.22 -4.88 -10.07
CA THR A 265 0.26 -4.53 -8.65
C THR A 265 0.84 -3.12 -8.49
N PRO A 266 0.02 -2.10 -8.15
CA PRO A 266 0.54 -0.78 -7.81
C PRO A 266 1.47 -0.87 -6.61
N PHE A 267 2.61 -0.19 -6.64
CA PHE A 267 3.53 -0.14 -5.48
C PHE A 267 3.98 1.26 -5.06
N ALA A 268 3.82 2.28 -5.90
CA ALA A 268 4.13 3.66 -5.52
C ALA A 268 3.29 4.69 -6.30
N ILE A 269 2.94 5.81 -5.65
CA ILE A 269 2.32 6.98 -6.25
C ILE A 269 3.28 8.17 -6.13
N GLN A 270 3.36 9.00 -7.16
CA GLN A 270 4.14 10.23 -7.16
C GLN A 270 3.58 11.24 -6.15
N PRO A 271 4.35 11.61 -5.11
CA PRO A 271 3.89 12.57 -4.13
C PRO A 271 3.96 14.01 -4.67
N GLY A 272 3.40 14.94 -3.90
CA GLY A 272 3.53 16.39 -4.16
C GLY A 272 2.63 16.95 -5.25
N GLN A 273 1.73 16.14 -5.82
CA GLN A 273 0.71 16.61 -6.78
C GLN A 273 -0.54 17.12 -6.04
N MET A 274 -0.38 18.22 -5.29
CA MET A 274 -1.43 18.76 -4.43
C MET A 274 -2.74 18.98 -5.20
N LEU A 275 -3.80 18.26 -4.81
CA LEU A 275 -5.13 18.32 -5.41
C LEU A 275 -5.19 18.05 -6.94
N LEU A 276 -4.19 17.36 -7.49
CA LEU A 276 -4.09 17.04 -8.91
C LEU A 276 -3.91 15.52 -9.12
N PRO A 277 -4.90 14.69 -8.73
CA PRO A 277 -4.79 13.23 -8.82
C PRO A 277 -4.52 12.74 -10.24
N GLU A 278 -5.00 13.44 -11.27
CA GLU A 278 -4.78 13.10 -12.68
C GLU A 278 -3.31 13.23 -13.13
N ALA A 279 -2.51 14.04 -12.44
CA ALA A 279 -1.10 14.27 -12.74
C ALA A 279 -0.16 13.26 -12.05
N CYS A 280 -0.64 12.57 -11.02
CA CYS A 280 0.15 11.60 -10.25
C CYS A 280 0.61 10.44 -11.13
N ALA A 281 1.92 10.24 -11.25
CA ALA A 281 2.45 9.00 -11.79
C ALA A 281 2.27 7.87 -10.78
N VAL A 282 1.82 6.72 -11.26
CA VAL A 282 1.64 5.48 -10.51
C VAL A 282 2.60 4.47 -11.09
N ALA A 283 3.43 3.86 -10.23
CA ALA A 283 4.28 2.75 -10.60
C ALA A 283 3.58 1.43 -10.28
N LEU A 284 3.62 0.51 -11.23
CA LEU A 284 2.99 -0.80 -11.19
C LEU A 284 4.05 -1.86 -11.43
N ARG A 285 4.02 -2.95 -10.67
CA ARG A 285 4.67 -4.19 -11.05
C ARG A 285 3.75 -4.90 -12.02
N ILE A 286 4.29 -5.34 -13.15
CA ILE A 286 3.58 -6.17 -14.11
C ILE A 286 4.21 -7.55 -14.04
N ASP A 287 3.44 -8.53 -13.59
CA ASP A 287 3.85 -9.93 -13.51
C ASP A 287 3.34 -10.68 -14.76
N GLY A 288 4.26 -11.32 -15.48
CA GLY A 288 3.95 -12.11 -16.66
C GLY A 288 4.74 -13.43 -16.74
N PRO A 289 4.50 -14.24 -17.77
CA PRO A 289 5.12 -15.57 -17.91
C PRO A 289 6.65 -15.54 -18.06
N PHE A 290 7.22 -14.38 -18.38
CA PHE A 290 8.67 -14.20 -18.57
C PHE A 290 9.34 -13.38 -17.46
N GLY A 291 8.66 -13.21 -16.32
CA GLY A 291 9.15 -12.45 -15.17
C GLY A 291 8.35 -11.16 -14.93
N ALA A 292 8.91 -10.28 -14.09
CA ALA A 292 8.28 -9.03 -13.68
C ALA A 292 9.02 -7.81 -14.26
N TRP A 293 8.28 -6.77 -14.61
CA TRP A 293 8.83 -5.48 -15.06
C TRP A 293 7.99 -4.31 -14.56
N VAL A 294 8.38 -3.09 -14.92
CA VAL A 294 7.78 -1.86 -14.38
C VAL A 294 6.78 -1.28 -15.38
N GLY A 295 5.58 -1.00 -14.90
CA GLY A 295 4.56 -0.19 -15.56
C GLY A 295 4.49 1.20 -14.93
N VAL A 296 4.27 2.22 -15.74
CA VAL A 296 4.01 3.59 -15.28
C VAL A 296 2.77 4.14 -15.96
N TRP A 297 1.86 4.68 -15.17
CA TRP A 297 0.59 5.19 -15.63
C TRP A 297 0.19 6.45 -14.87
N ARG A 298 -0.56 7.35 -15.51
CA ARG A 298 -1.18 8.51 -14.86
C ARG A 298 -2.70 8.47 -15.06
N PRO A 299 -3.52 8.87 -14.07
CA PRO A 299 -4.97 8.86 -14.26
C PRO A 299 -5.49 9.77 -15.38
N GLY A 300 -4.77 10.86 -15.67
CA GLY A 300 -5.05 11.71 -16.84
C GLY A 300 -4.64 11.10 -18.19
N GLU A 301 -3.85 10.04 -18.20
CA GLU A 301 -3.34 9.40 -19.40
C GLU A 301 -4.12 8.13 -19.76
N ARG A 302 -4.28 7.89 -21.07
CA ARG A 302 -4.95 6.70 -21.62
C ARG A 302 -3.99 5.56 -21.96
N ARG A 303 -2.73 5.63 -21.54
CA ARG A 303 -1.68 4.68 -21.89
C ARG A 303 -0.90 4.25 -20.65
N LEU A 304 -0.62 2.95 -20.59
CA LEU A 304 0.35 2.38 -19.67
C LEU A 304 1.71 2.32 -20.38
N LEU A 305 2.73 2.97 -19.81
CA LEU A 305 4.10 2.87 -20.26
C LEU A 305 4.76 1.67 -19.60
N GLN A 306 5.32 0.76 -20.37
CA GLN A 306 6.04 -0.41 -19.85
C GLN A 306 7.54 -0.21 -20.03
N LEU A 307 8.30 -0.44 -18.97
CA LEU A 307 9.73 -0.17 -18.85
C LEU A 307 10.42 -1.42 -18.30
N ALA A 308 11.63 -1.70 -18.78
CA ALA A 308 12.45 -2.77 -18.23
C ALA A 308 12.85 -2.40 -16.79
N ALA A 309 12.76 -3.38 -15.88
CA ALA A 309 13.32 -3.24 -14.54
C ALA A 309 14.86 -3.35 -14.60
N PRO A 310 15.60 -2.69 -13.70
CA PRO A 310 17.04 -2.91 -13.57
C PRO A 310 17.33 -4.36 -13.14
N GLU A 311 18.50 -4.87 -13.51
CA GLU A 311 18.97 -6.16 -13.02
C GLU A 311 19.03 -6.16 -11.48
N GLY A 312 18.57 -7.24 -10.85
CA GLY A 312 18.54 -7.34 -9.40
C GLY A 312 17.47 -6.49 -8.71
N TRP A 313 16.49 -5.94 -9.46
CA TRP A 313 15.40 -5.16 -8.89
C TRP A 313 14.72 -5.91 -7.74
N LEU A 314 14.65 -5.26 -6.58
CA LEU A 314 13.88 -5.74 -5.43
C LEU A 314 12.40 -5.58 -5.79
N THR A 315 11.88 -6.63 -6.42
CA THR A 315 10.66 -6.60 -7.22
C THR A 315 9.46 -6.13 -6.42
N GLY A 316 8.74 -5.15 -6.96
CA GLY A 316 7.59 -4.54 -6.25
C GLY A 316 7.97 -3.47 -5.22
N SER A 317 9.26 -3.15 -5.06
CA SER A 317 9.70 -2.00 -4.25
C SER A 317 10.14 -0.83 -5.13
N GLY A 318 9.87 0.38 -4.64
CA GLY A 318 10.34 1.62 -5.26
C GLY A 318 9.62 2.84 -4.69
N LEU A 319 10.15 4.00 -5.02
CA LEU A 319 9.66 5.27 -4.51
C LEU A 319 9.69 6.32 -5.61
N TRP A 320 8.64 7.12 -5.70
CA TRP A 320 8.65 8.33 -6.51
C TRP A 320 9.23 9.51 -5.75
N THR A 321 10.12 10.25 -6.40
CA THR A 321 10.42 11.63 -5.99
C THR A 321 9.27 12.56 -6.38
N PRO A 322 9.07 13.69 -5.69
CA PRO A 322 8.11 14.72 -6.10
C PRO A 322 8.34 15.22 -7.55
N GLN A 323 9.59 15.19 -8.02
CA GLN A 323 9.99 15.62 -9.36
C GLN A 323 9.68 14.61 -10.47
N GLY A 324 9.08 13.45 -10.16
CA GLY A 324 8.69 12.46 -11.18
C GLY A 324 9.84 11.55 -11.64
N VAL A 325 10.86 11.36 -10.80
CA VAL A 325 11.84 10.27 -10.94
C VAL A 325 11.39 9.08 -10.09
N LEU A 326 11.26 7.90 -10.70
CA LEU A 326 11.00 6.65 -10.00
C LEU A 326 12.34 6.02 -9.59
N ARG A 327 12.54 5.82 -8.29
CA ARG A 327 13.73 5.18 -7.73
C ARG A 327 13.43 3.71 -7.45
N LEU A 328 14.22 2.81 -8.04
CA LEU A 328 14.05 1.37 -7.93
C LEU A 328 15.25 0.75 -7.19
N PRO A 329 15.08 0.30 -5.94
CA PRO A 329 16.12 -0.43 -5.22
C PRO A 329 16.47 -1.74 -5.94
N TYR A 330 17.75 -2.04 -6.07
CA TYR A 330 18.22 -3.29 -6.65
C TYR A 330 19.45 -3.80 -5.89
N ALA A 331 19.68 -5.10 -5.98
CA ALA A 331 20.85 -5.77 -5.44
C ALA A 331 21.38 -6.79 -6.46
N THR A 332 22.66 -6.67 -6.79
CA THR A 332 23.41 -7.62 -7.63
C THR A 332 24.65 -8.10 -6.89
N GLY A 333 25.36 -9.10 -7.43
CA GLY A 333 26.63 -9.53 -6.86
C GLY A 333 27.73 -8.47 -6.92
N ALA A 334 27.66 -7.52 -7.87
CA ALA A 334 28.62 -6.43 -8.00
C ALA A 334 28.23 -5.20 -7.15
N GLU A 335 26.94 -4.97 -6.99
CA GLU A 335 26.39 -3.83 -6.25
C GLU A 335 25.28 -4.34 -5.32
N PRO A 336 25.61 -4.68 -4.06
CA PRO A 336 24.68 -5.33 -3.14
C PRO A 336 23.57 -4.39 -2.64
N CYS A 337 23.76 -3.08 -2.79
CA CYS A 337 22.80 -2.02 -2.48
C CYS A 337 22.91 -0.91 -3.52
N GLY A 338 21.94 -0.85 -4.43
CA GLY A 338 21.84 0.17 -5.47
C GLY A 338 20.44 0.73 -5.59
N VAL A 339 20.33 1.93 -6.18
CA VAL A 339 19.04 2.58 -6.48
C VAL A 339 19.09 3.14 -7.89
N ALA A 340 18.33 2.53 -8.80
CA ALA A 340 18.28 2.94 -10.19
C ALA A 340 17.24 4.06 -10.37
N PRO A 341 17.62 5.23 -10.90
CA PRO A 341 16.66 6.27 -11.27
C PRO A 341 16.06 5.97 -12.65
N LEU A 342 14.73 5.97 -12.73
CA LEU A 342 13.98 5.87 -13.97
C LEU A 342 13.24 7.19 -14.19
N SER A 343 13.76 7.98 -15.13
CA SER A 343 13.09 9.22 -15.56
C SER A 343 11.96 8.88 -16.52
N VAL A 344 10.74 9.20 -16.12
CA VAL A 344 9.57 8.90 -16.95
C VAL A 344 9.26 10.12 -17.82
N PRO A 345 9.20 9.96 -19.15
CA PRO A 345 8.79 11.04 -20.02
C PRO A 345 7.41 11.56 -19.61
N VAL A 346 7.31 12.85 -19.34
CA VAL A 346 6.01 13.52 -19.24
C VAL A 346 5.53 13.70 -20.68
N ALA A 347 4.40 13.10 -21.03
CA ALA A 347 3.79 13.36 -22.33
C ALA A 347 3.46 14.86 -22.40
N PRO A 348 3.81 15.58 -23.48
CA PRO A 348 3.31 16.93 -23.66
C PRO A 348 1.77 16.90 -23.65
N PRO A 349 1.11 17.93 -23.09
CA PRO A 349 -0.34 18.01 -23.15
C PRO A 349 -0.80 17.83 -24.60
N PRO A 350 -1.89 17.10 -24.87
CA PRO A 350 -2.42 17.02 -26.21
C PRO A 350 -2.64 18.46 -26.68
N GLU A 351 -2.00 18.84 -27.80
CA GLU A 351 -2.27 20.10 -28.45
C GLU A 351 -3.79 20.15 -28.66
N ALA A 352 -4.44 21.10 -27.98
CA ALA A 352 -5.83 21.39 -28.27
C ALA A 352 -5.89 21.69 -29.76
N ASP A 353 -6.64 20.88 -30.51
CA ASP A 353 -6.94 21.15 -31.90
C ASP A 353 -7.35 22.62 -32.00
N ALA A 354 -6.46 23.45 -32.55
CA ALA A 354 -6.69 24.85 -32.80
C ALA A 354 -7.61 24.93 -34.03
N GLY A 355 -8.87 24.56 -33.82
CA GLY A 355 -9.99 24.76 -34.73
C GLY A 355 -10.82 25.96 -34.27
N ASP A 356 -10.29 27.14 -34.58
CA ASP A 356 -10.98 28.41 -34.86
C ASP A 356 -12.07 28.96 -33.92
N GLY A 357 -11.75 30.14 -33.35
CA GLY A 357 -12.70 31.26 -33.27
C GLY A 357 -13.64 31.35 -32.07
N SER A 358 -13.25 32.13 -31.04
CA SER A 358 -13.92 33.40 -30.71
C SER A 358 -13.48 33.91 -29.34
N ALA A 359 -12.82 35.07 -29.35
CA ALA A 359 -12.51 35.86 -28.17
C ALA A 359 -13.79 36.39 -27.51
N ALA A 360 -13.88 36.26 -26.18
CA ALA A 360 -14.67 37.16 -25.36
C ALA A 360 -14.14 37.17 -23.91
N SER A 361 -13.36 38.23 -23.64
CA SER A 361 -13.43 39.09 -22.46
C SER A 361 -13.20 38.51 -21.07
N ALA A 362 -12.04 38.89 -20.53
CA ALA A 362 -11.73 38.97 -19.12
C ALA A 362 -12.65 39.96 -18.40
N GLU A 363 -13.17 39.56 -17.25
CA GLU A 363 -13.69 40.48 -16.22
C GLU A 363 -13.08 40.11 -14.87
N ALA A 364 -12.62 41.14 -14.16
CA ALA A 364 -11.89 41.08 -12.90
C ALA A 364 -12.76 41.52 -11.71
N ALA A 365 -12.25 41.26 -10.50
CA ALA A 365 -12.74 41.62 -9.15
C ALA A 365 -13.76 40.63 -8.55
N GLY A 366 -13.69 40.18 -7.29
CA GLY A 366 -13.13 40.73 -6.05
C GLY A 366 -13.35 39.72 -4.88
N PRO A 367 -13.27 40.13 -3.60
CA PRO A 367 -12.44 39.47 -2.58
C PRO A 367 -13.09 38.34 -1.74
N VAL A 368 -12.21 37.56 -1.10
CA VAL A 368 -12.45 36.41 -0.20
C VAL A 368 -12.99 36.84 1.19
N PRO A 369 -13.99 36.14 1.76
CA PRO A 369 -14.24 36.10 3.21
C PRO A 369 -13.84 34.74 3.84
N PRO A 370 -13.67 34.66 5.18
CA PRO A 370 -12.89 33.63 5.83
C PRO A 370 -13.66 32.35 6.22
N THR A 371 -12.88 31.27 6.30
CA THR A 371 -13.00 30.01 7.07
C THR A 371 -14.38 29.58 7.56
N ALA A 372 -14.95 28.56 6.90
CA ALA A 372 -16.03 27.73 7.42
C ALA A 372 -15.54 26.29 7.59
N CYS A 373 -15.86 25.67 8.74
CA CYS A 373 -15.58 24.27 9.07
C CYS A 373 -15.98 23.32 7.94
N ALA A 374 -15.08 22.40 7.58
CA ALA A 374 -15.35 21.37 6.58
C ALA A 374 -16.53 20.48 7.02
N PRO A 375 -17.57 20.30 6.20
CA PRO A 375 -18.65 19.38 6.50
C PRO A 375 -18.21 17.92 6.26
N ARG A 376 -18.73 17.00 7.09
CA ARG A 376 -18.50 15.55 6.98
C ARG A 376 -19.04 15.03 5.64
N PRO A 377 -18.34 14.09 4.96
CA PRO A 377 -18.89 13.45 3.77
C PRO A 377 -20.09 12.57 4.13
N ILE A 378 -21.18 12.73 3.38
CA ILE A 378 -22.41 11.95 3.51
C ILE A 378 -22.37 10.82 2.46
N PRO A 379 -22.89 9.61 2.77
CA PRO A 379 -23.01 8.52 1.80
C PRO A 379 -23.77 8.93 0.54
N LEU A 380 -23.26 8.52 -0.64
CA LEU A 380 -23.81 8.80 -1.97
C LEU A 380 -25.29 8.42 -2.17
N GLN A 381 -25.82 7.50 -1.37
CA GLN A 381 -27.23 7.08 -1.41
C GLN A 381 -28.23 8.15 -0.95
N GLN A 382 -27.74 9.26 -0.38
CA GLN A 382 -28.59 10.34 0.16
C GLN A 382 -28.55 11.63 -0.69
N ALA A 383 -28.03 11.57 -1.92
CA ALA A 383 -28.11 12.69 -2.85
C ALA A 383 -29.56 12.87 -3.39
N PRO A 384 -30.15 14.08 -3.34
CA PRO A 384 -31.48 14.32 -3.89
C PRO A 384 -31.47 14.17 -5.42
N LEU A 385 -32.39 13.37 -5.94
CA LEU A 385 -32.64 13.22 -7.37
C LEU A 385 -33.19 14.54 -7.93
N GLY A 386 -32.34 15.32 -8.62
CA GLY A 386 -32.74 16.51 -9.34
C GLY A 386 -33.68 16.15 -10.49
N GLY A 387 -34.95 16.51 -10.32
CA GLY A 387 -36.03 16.22 -11.28
C GLY A 387 -35.82 16.92 -12.63
N LEU A 388 -36.14 16.18 -13.69
CA LEU A 388 -36.39 16.69 -15.04
C LEU A 388 -37.42 17.83 -14.98
N VAL A 389 -37.05 19.01 -15.49
CA VAL A 389 -38.01 20.04 -15.87
C VAL A 389 -38.03 20.13 -17.39
N THR A 390 -39.14 19.67 -17.94
CA THR A 390 -39.64 20.02 -19.27
C THR A 390 -40.09 21.47 -19.28
N ASN A 391 -39.52 22.29 -20.17
CA ASN A 391 -40.24 23.07 -21.19
C ASN A 391 -39.26 23.81 -22.09
#